data_AF-A0A347TNI5-F1
#
_entry.id   AF-A0A347TNI5-F1
#
_cell.length_a   1.000
_cell.length_b   1.000
_cell.length_c   1.000
_cell.angle_alpha   90.00
_cell.angle_beta   90.00
_cell.angle_gamma   90.00
#
_symmetry.space_group_name_H-M   'P 1'
#
loop_
_entity.id
_entity.type
_entity.pdbx_description
1 polymer ?
#
loop_
_entity_poly.entity_id
_entity_poly.type
_entity_poly.pdbx_seq_one_letter_code
_entity_poly.pdbx_strand_id
1 'polypeptide(L)'
;MKNTQLVKNEKREYTIKTKDSKDIFYEFFGSNGYVRIGSKTIFNPLRTDIEYINPNNNNHRVYNPFYKEKEITIESISFRFAGLFDTVTHYGIMQSNDSDDLNINFFENDNNKKVGHVVHLMADDEFRYNFEAYSIFTNINKHYYKESTEKREDGGARFEEFYVPGAHADVGGGYNEENELVYLGDFIIEEKKLPDYLRKNIQKWNNKYNWLKNNALIQKDSKKEIKEMKEKQKERESEIEKLKKELEKENKSKNEKEKLKDDIEKLENKEGFYYYIKNVYNLNTREDIWGNSSNWEYHLHLYMYKPKVSNKYEHVAMRLMYDKAIYVDSKTQKNRKDEFEMVPFGKFDHSFKDDETLKETYKALKEHKVLKKENTKIYKELKNNYLHHSSQVGNFVNKPSNEKKDEYELYGKRVIYSTEGKEFTRG
;
A
#
# COMPACT_ATOMS: atom_id res chain seq x y z
N MET A 1 -17.80 16.19 8.08
CA MET A 1 -19.09 16.11 8.81
C MET A 1 -19.77 17.47 8.77
N LYS A 2 -20.71 17.67 7.84
CA LYS A 2 -21.31 18.98 7.56
C LYS A 2 -22.51 19.25 8.49
N ASN A 3 -23.29 18.21 8.85
CA ASN A 3 -24.48 18.32 9.69
C ASN A 3 -24.22 18.13 11.20
N THR A 4 -23.03 18.51 11.67
CA THR A 4 -22.64 18.36 13.08
C THR A 4 -22.13 19.68 13.65
N GLN A 5 -22.28 19.86 14.96
CA GLN A 5 -21.73 21.00 15.71
C GLN A 5 -20.86 20.50 16.86
N LEU A 6 -19.82 21.26 17.20
CA LEU A 6 -19.03 21.01 18.40
C LEU A 6 -19.89 21.29 19.62
N VAL A 7 -19.81 20.40 20.59
CA VAL A 7 -20.46 20.54 21.90
C VAL A 7 -19.37 20.55 22.94
N LYS A 8 -19.40 21.55 23.82
CA LYS A 8 -18.44 21.64 24.92
C LYS A 8 -18.71 20.50 25.89
N ASN A 9 -17.80 19.53 25.92
CA ASN A 9 -17.81 18.44 26.89
C ASN A 9 -16.69 18.72 27.90
N GLU A 10 -16.97 18.52 29.18
CA GLU A 10 -15.97 18.71 30.26
C GLU A 10 -14.73 17.84 30.09
N LYS A 11 -14.83 16.75 29.31
CA LYS A 11 -13.75 15.77 29.14
C LYS A 11 -13.04 15.83 27.79
N ARG A 12 -13.63 16.47 26.75
CA ARG A 12 -13.12 16.43 25.36
C ARG A 12 -13.58 17.60 24.50
N GLU A 13 -12.63 18.26 23.82
CA GLU A 13 -12.91 19.41 22.95
C GLU A 13 -13.50 19.06 21.59
N TYR A 14 -13.36 17.81 21.13
CA TYR A 14 -13.78 17.35 19.79
C TYR A 14 -15.08 16.54 19.80
N THR A 15 -15.91 16.77 20.82
CA THR A 15 -17.23 16.13 20.92
C THR A 15 -18.20 16.82 19.97
N ILE A 16 -18.91 16.04 19.17
CA ILE A 16 -19.87 16.55 18.19
C ILE A 16 -21.27 16.00 18.43
N LYS A 17 -22.28 16.82 18.12
CA LYS A 17 -23.69 16.44 18.06
C LYS A 17 -24.25 16.76 16.68
N THR A 18 -25.13 15.92 16.20
CA THR A 18 -25.88 16.14 14.95
C THR A 18 -26.86 17.31 15.10
N LYS A 19 -26.98 18.10 14.04
CA LYS A 19 -27.95 19.19 13.94
C LYS A 19 -29.35 18.63 13.68
N ASP A 20 -30.38 19.42 13.97
CA ASP A 20 -31.77 19.17 13.56
C ASP A 20 -32.37 17.82 14.00
N SER A 21 -31.98 17.31 15.18
CA SER A 21 -32.45 16.03 15.73
C SER A 21 -32.22 14.80 14.83
N LYS A 22 -31.32 14.90 13.84
CA LYS A 22 -30.91 13.76 13.02
C LYS A 22 -30.05 12.81 13.86
N ASP A 23 -30.13 11.51 13.60
CA ASP A 23 -29.22 10.57 14.23
C ASP A 23 -27.82 10.59 13.58
N ILE A 24 -26.85 9.98 14.27
CA ILE A 24 -25.43 10.00 13.89
C ILE A 24 -25.12 9.31 12.56
N PHE A 25 -25.99 8.41 12.10
CA PHE A 25 -25.83 7.67 10.86
C PHE A 25 -26.59 8.33 9.71
N TYR A 26 -27.31 9.43 9.96
CA TYR A 26 -28.05 10.17 8.94
C TYR A 26 -27.19 10.54 7.72
N GLU A 27 -25.94 10.95 7.92
CA GLU A 27 -25.04 11.30 6.79
C GLU A 27 -24.77 10.11 5.86
N PHE A 28 -24.87 8.88 6.36
CA PHE A 28 -24.70 7.65 5.57
C PHE A 28 -26.02 7.15 5.00
N PHE A 29 -27.11 7.17 5.76
CA PHE A 29 -28.38 6.52 5.38
C PHE A 29 -29.49 7.47 4.91
N GLY A 30 -29.30 8.77 5.09
CA GLY A 30 -30.28 9.81 4.74
C GLY A 30 -31.62 9.65 5.48
N SER A 31 -32.62 10.37 5.00
CA SER A 31 -33.99 10.32 5.54
C SER A 31 -34.67 8.96 5.41
N ASN A 32 -34.28 8.17 4.41
CA ASN A 32 -34.82 6.85 4.16
C ASN A 32 -34.44 5.86 5.27
N GLY A 33 -33.31 6.09 5.97
CA GLY A 33 -32.86 5.20 7.03
C GLY A 33 -32.31 3.87 6.51
N TYR A 34 -31.99 3.76 5.22
CA TYR A 34 -31.32 2.61 4.63
C TYR A 34 -30.55 3.04 3.37
N VAL A 35 -29.53 2.27 3.01
CA VAL A 35 -28.80 2.41 1.74
C VAL A 35 -28.77 1.09 1.00
N ARG A 36 -28.52 1.17 -0.31
CA ARG A 36 -28.26 0.00 -1.15
C ARG A 36 -26.81 0.02 -1.60
N ILE A 37 -26.08 -1.05 -1.28
CA ILE A 37 -24.71 -1.27 -1.75
C ILE A 37 -24.74 -2.55 -2.59
N GLY A 38 -24.64 -2.38 -3.91
CA GLY A 38 -24.90 -3.46 -4.86
C GLY A 38 -26.32 -4.01 -4.72
N SER A 39 -26.44 -5.33 -4.49
CA SER A 39 -27.72 -6.01 -4.27
C SER A 39 -28.17 -6.02 -2.81
N LYS A 40 -27.36 -5.53 -1.86
CA LYS A 40 -27.66 -5.57 -0.43
C LYS A 40 -28.30 -4.27 0.03
N THR A 41 -29.36 -4.38 0.82
CA THR A 41 -29.92 -3.27 1.59
C THR A 41 -29.32 -3.32 2.98
N ILE A 42 -28.83 -2.17 3.45
CA ILE A 42 -28.30 -2.00 4.80
C ILE A 42 -29.16 -0.95 5.48
N PHE A 43 -29.74 -1.29 6.63
CA PHE A 43 -30.54 -0.37 7.43
C PHE A 43 -29.66 0.44 8.38
N ASN A 44 -30.07 1.67 8.63
CA ASN A 44 -29.55 2.46 9.73
C ASN A 44 -29.87 1.70 11.04
N PRO A 45 -28.86 1.35 11.86
CA PRO A 45 -29.07 0.56 13.07
C PRO A 45 -29.91 1.27 14.14
N LEU A 46 -30.12 2.59 14.02
CA LEU A 46 -30.98 3.36 14.92
C LEU A 46 -32.41 3.51 14.41
N ARG A 47 -32.73 2.99 13.22
CA ARG A 47 -34.10 2.98 12.69
C ARG A 47 -34.80 1.70 13.10
N THR A 48 -35.44 1.71 14.26
CA THR A 48 -36.18 0.55 14.80
C THR A 48 -37.68 0.60 14.50
N ASP A 49 -38.13 1.68 13.84
CA ASP A 49 -39.51 1.99 13.47
C ASP A 49 -39.96 1.34 12.15
N ILE A 50 -39.02 1.01 11.26
CA ILE A 50 -39.30 0.37 9.96
C ILE A 50 -39.24 -1.15 10.11
N GLU A 51 -40.31 -1.87 9.76
CA GLU A 51 -40.32 -3.35 9.75
C GLU A 51 -39.63 -3.93 8.51
N TYR A 52 -39.94 -3.40 7.33
CA TYR A 52 -39.36 -3.82 6.06
C TYR A 52 -39.45 -2.72 5.01
N ILE A 53 -38.68 -2.87 3.93
CA ILE A 53 -38.80 -2.04 2.73
C ILE A 53 -39.04 -2.91 1.49
N ASN A 54 -39.56 -2.29 0.43
CA ASN A 54 -39.74 -2.89 -0.89
C ASN A 54 -38.87 -2.15 -1.92
N PRO A 55 -37.56 -2.44 -1.99
CA PRO A 55 -36.61 -1.58 -2.71
C PRO A 55 -36.80 -1.57 -4.23
N ASN A 56 -37.57 -2.51 -4.81
CA ASN A 56 -37.79 -2.63 -6.25
C ASN A 56 -39.28 -2.65 -6.64
N ASN A 57 -40.22 -2.32 -5.75
CA ASN A 57 -41.68 -2.43 -5.97
C ASN A 57 -42.20 -3.82 -6.47
N ASN A 58 -41.36 -4.86 -6.49
CA ASN A 58 -41.66 -6.18 -7.04
C ASN A 58 -42.04 -7.22 -5.97
N ASN A 59 -42.83 -6.86 -4.95
CA ASN A 59 -43.25 -7.73 -3.83
C ASN A 59 -42.13 -8.40 -3.00
N HIS A 60 -40.85 -8.08 -3.25
CA HIS A 60 -39.74 -8.59 -2.45
C HIS A 60 -39.46 -7.68 -1.26
N ARG A 61 -39.78 -8.18 -0.06
CA ARG A 61 -39.55 -7.48 1.21
C ARG A 61 -38.14 -7.74 1.71
N VAL A 62 -37.43 -6.68 2.06
CA VAL A 62 -36.22 -6.77 2.86
C VAL A 62 -36.54 -6.32 4.27
N TYR A 63 -36.46 -7.25 5.21
CA TYR A 63 -36.76 -6.99 6.62
C TYR A 63 -35.63 -6.26 7.30
N ASN A 64 -36.00 -5.29 8.14
CA ASN A 64 -35.06 -4.56 8.97
C ASN A 64 -34.67 -5.42 10.19
N PRO A 65 -33.39 -5.77 10.35
CA PRO A 65 -32.95 -6.58 11.49
C PRO A 65 -33.07 -5.85 12.84
N PHE A 66 -33.30 -4.54 12.85
CA PHE A 66 -33.42 -3.71 14.05
C PHE A 66 -34.87 -3.35 14.40
N TYR A 67 -35.85 -3.89 13.69
CA TYR A 67 -37.26 -3.56 13.95
C TYR A 67 -37.69 -3.95 15.36
N LYS A 68 -38.37 -3.03 16.06
CA LYS A 68 -38.81 -3.16 17.48
C LYS A 68 -37.68 -3.32 18.50
N GLU A 69 -36.42 -3.23 18.09
CA GLU A 69 -35.33 -3.12 19.05
C GLU A 69 -35.48 -1.84 19.88
N LYS A 70 -34.91 -1.86 21.09
CA LYS A 70 -34.97 -0.72 22.00
C LYS A 70 -34.40 0.52 21.33
N GLU A 71 -35.15 1.63 21.38
CA GLU A 71 -34.68 2.91 20.86
C GLU A 71 -33.44 3.38 21.62
N ILE A 72 -32.39 3.72 20.88
CA ILE A 72 -31.13 4.24 21.40
C ILE A 72 -30.95 5.64 20.84
N THR A 73 -30.88 6.63 21.73
CA THR A 73 -30.49 7.99 21.35
C THR A 73 -29.01 8.21 21.66
N ILE A 74 -28.26 8.69 20.67
CA ILE A 74 -26.85 9.05 20.84
C ILE A 74 -26.76 10.57 20.92
N GLU A 75 -26.50 11.08 22.12
CA GLU A 75 -26.45 12.53 22.36
C GLU A 75 -25.27 13.21 21.67
N SER A 76 -24.11 12.55 21.64
CA SER A 76 -22.90 13.04 20.99
C SER A 76 -21.90 11.93 20.68
N ILE A 77 -20.98 12.21 19.76
CA ILE A 77 -19.87 11.33 19.36
C ILE A 77 -18.55 12.07 19.54
N SER A 78 -17.50 11.33 19.79
CA SER A 78 -16.14 11.85 19.86
C SER A 78 -15.21 10.90 19.12
N PHE A 79 -14.57 11.39 18.06
CA PHE A 79 -13.57 10.65 17.27
C PHE A 79 -12.19 10.84 17.90
N ARG A 80 -11.81 9.94 18.81
CA ARG A 80 -10.53 10.02 19.55
C ARG A 80 -9.33 9.92 18.63
N PHE A 81 -9.41 9.02 17.65
CA PHE A 81 -8.29 8.67 16.80
C PHE A 81 -8.77 8.35 15.37
N ALA A 82 -8.06 8.86 14.37
CA ALA A 82 -8.19 8.46 12.98
C ALA A 82 -6.82 8.00 12.46
N GLY A 83 -6.71 6.68 12.23
CA GLY A 83 -5.53 6.07 11.62
C GLY A 83 -5.74 5.92 10.12
N LEU A 84 -4.91 6.60 9.34
CA LEU A 84 -4.95 6.60 7.87
C LEU A 84 -3.71 5.90 7.33
N PHE A 85 -3.91 5.07 6.31
CA PHE A 85 -2.85 4.38 5.59
C PHE A 85 -2.92 4.77 4.13
N ASP A 86 -1.88 5.47 3.68
CA ASP A 86 -1.56 5.81 2.30
C ASP A 86 -2.75 6.30 1.48
N THR A 87 -3.38 7.39 1.92
CA THR A 87 -4.62 7.91 1.32
C THR A 87 -4.45 8.18 -0.18
N VAL A 88 -5.29 7.55 -1.00
CA VAL A 88 -5.43 7.80 -2.44
C VAL A 88 -6.86 8.27 -2.70
N THR A 89 -7.02 9.42 -3.33
CA THR A 89 -8.32 10.12 -3.44
C THR A 89 -8.98 9.96 -4.80
N HIS A 90 -8.36 9.16 -5.66
CA HIS A 90 -8.81 8.93 -7.02
C HIS A 90 -10.11 8.10 -7.04
N TYR A 91 -11.16 8.59 -7.72
CA TYR A 91 -12.31 7.75 -8.07
C TYR A 91 -12.56 7.78 -9.59
N GLY A 92 -12.69 6.60 -10.21
CA GLY A 92 -12.90 6.48 -11.66
C GLY A 92 -11.60 6.36 -12.47
N ILE A 93 -11.65 6.76 -13.76
CA ILE A 93 -10.58 6.55 -14.76
C ILE A 93 -9.71 7.80 -14.95
N MET A 94 -10.25 8.99 -14.61
CA MET A 94 -9.57 10.27 -14.74
C MET A 94 -9.54 10.96 -13.38
N GLN A 95 -8.37 11.45 -13.00
CA GLN A 95 -8.16 12.21 -11.78
C GLN A 95 -8.57 13.66 -12.02
N SER A 96 -9.51 14.16 -11.24
CA SER A 96 -9.98 15.56 -11.30
C SER A 96 -9.96 16.22 -9.92
N ASN A 97 -10.98 16.99 -9.54
CA ASN A 97 -11.10 17.63 -8.21
C ASN A 97 -11.67 16.68 -7.15
N ASP A 98 -11.34 15.39 -7.24
CA ASP A 98 -11.96 14.32 -6.48
C ASP A 98 -11.83 14.52 -4.96
N SER A 99 -10.77 15.21 -4.52
CA SER A 99 -10.56 15.53 -3.11
C SER A 99 -11.56 16.55 -2.53
N ASP A 100 -11.98 17.52 -3.35
CA ASP A 100 -12.90 18.57 -2.92
C ASP A 100 -14.31 17.98 -2.73
N ASP A 101 -14.70 17.09 -3.64
CA ASP A 101 -15.95 16.33 -3.56
C ASP A 101 -16.01 15.41 -2.33
N LEU A 102 -14.86 14.83 -1.96
CA LEU A 102 -14.75 13.93 -0.81
C LEU A 102 -14.63 14.66 0.55
N ASN A 103 -14.44 15.99 0.59
CA ASN A 103 -14.32 16.79 1.81
C ASN A 103 -13.31 16.18 2.82
N ILE A 104 -12.15 15.79 2.33
CA ILE A 104 -11.09 15.12 3.11
C ILE A 104 -10.10 16.09 3.76
N ASN A 105 -10.25 17.40 3.49
CA ASN A 105 -9.43 18.43 4.11
C ASN A 105 -9.77 18.58 5.60
N PHE A 106 -8.84 18.20 6.47
CA PHE A 106 -8.98 18.38 7.91
C PHE A 106 -8.94 19.85 8.34
N PHE A 107 -8.34 20.74 7.57
CA PHE A 107 -8.18 22.15 7.94
C PHE A 107 -9.32 23.06 7.47
N GLU A 108 -10.27 22.52 6.71
CA GLU A 108 -11.48 23.24 6.29
C GLU A 108 -12.64 23.04 7.26
N ASN A 109 -13.55 24.02 7.31
CA ASN A 109 -14.83 23.94 8.02
C ASN A 109 -14.70 23.49 9.49
N ASP A 110 -13.62 23.89 10.15
CA ASP A 110 -13.25 23.49 11.51
C ASP A 110 -13.19 21.96 11.72
N ASN A 111 -12.93 21.17 10.66
CA ASN A 111 -12.85 19.71 10.77
C ASN A 111 -11.72 19.27 11.70
N ASN A 112 -10.64 20.05 11.79
CA ASN A 112 -9.50 19.79 12.66
C ASN A 112 -9.90 19.79 14.13
N LYS A 113 -10.94 20.55 14.50
CA LYS A 113 -11.47 20.62 15.85
C LYS A 113 -12.43 19.46 16.18
N LYS A 114 -12.88 18.69 15.18
CA LYS A 114 -13.88 17.60 15.33
C LYS A 114 -13.26 16.20 15.51
N VAL A 115 -11.94 16.12 15.54
CA VAL A 115 -11.18 14.88 15.74
C VAL A 115 -10.09 15.10 16.81
N GLY A 116 -9.82 14.07 17.61
CA GLY A 116 -8.80 14.08 18.65
C GLY A 116 -7.39 14.03 18.06
N HIS A 117 -6.98 12.85 17.60
CA HIS A 117 -5.65 12.61 17.03
C HIS A 117 -5.75 11.95 15.65
N VAL A 118 -5.01 12.46 14.67
CA VAL A 118 -4.93 11.90 13.32
C VAL A 118 -3.51 11.49 13.03
N VAL A 119 -3.33 10.25 12.57
CA VAL A 119 -2.04 9.71 12.14
C VAL A 119 -2.17 9.16 10.74
N HIS A 120 -1.29 9.61 9.86
CA HIS A 120 -1.22 9.16 8.48
C HIS A 120 0.13 8.49 8.19
N LEU A 121 0.12 7.22 7.79
CA LEU A 121 1.31 6.52 7.29
C LEU A 121 1.28 6.51 5.76
N MET A 122 2.34 7.01 5.13
CA MET A 122 2.45 7.16 3.67
C MET A 122 3.56 6.26 3.10
N ALA A 123 3.25 5.55 2.01
CA ALA A 123 4.09 4.54 1.35
C ALA A 123 5.26 5.13 0.55
N ASP A 124 6.44 5.14 1.16
CA ASP A 124 7.65 5.76 0.62
C ASP A 124 8.12 5.19 -0.73
N ASP A 125 7.69 3.97 -1.07
CA ASP A 125 8.06 3.23 -2.28
C ASP A 125 6.87 2.95 -3.22
N GLU A 126 5.78 3.73 -3.16
CA GLU A 126 4.69 3.72 -4.14
C GLU A 126 4.92 4.75 -5.26
N PHE A 127 4.86 4.33 -6.53
CA PHE A 127 5.14 5.22 -7.66
C PHE A 127 4.24 5.00 -8.89
N ARG A 128 3.14 4.27 -8.74
CA ARG A 128 2.11 4.12 -9.78
C ARG A 128 1.30 5.41 -9.92
N TYR A 129 1.01 5.82 -11.15
CA TYR A 129 0.24 7.04 -11.46
C TYR A 129 -1.14 7.07 -10.81
N ASN A 130 -1.85 5.95 -10.77
CA ASN A 130 -3.20 5.92 -10.15
C ASN A 130 -3.17 5.84 -8.61
N PHE A 131 -1.98 5.79 -8.00
CA PHE A 131 -1.78 5.70 -6.54
C PHE A 131 -1.05 6.94 -6.01
N GLU A 132 -1.36 8.09 -6.59
CA GLU A 132 -0.86 9.36 -6.08
C GLU A 132 -1.42 9.61 -4.69
N ALA A 133 -0.51 9.99 -3.80
CA ALA A 133 -0.82 10.08 -2.40
C ALA A 133 -1.42 11.44 -2.07
N TYR A 134 -2.35 11.46 -1.14
CA TYR A 134 -2.97 12.68 -0.65
C TYR A 134 -2.52 12.96 0.78
N SER A 135 -1.75 14.03 0.96
CA SER A 135 -1.29 14.47 2.26
C SER A 135 -2.45 15.01 3.09
N ILE A 136 -2.42 14.75 4.39
CA ILE A 136 -3.36 15.36 5.32
C ILE A 136 -3.05 16.84 5.59
N PHE A 137 -1.92 17.37 5.08
CA PHE A 137 -1.51 18.76 5.27
C PHE A 137 -1.60 19.60 3.99
N THR A 138 -1.82 20.91 4.18
CA THR A 138 -1.91 21.91 3.09
C THR A 138 -0.56 22.22 2.43
N ASN A 139 0.54 22.11 3.17
CA ASN A 139 1.88 22.44 2.69
C ASN A 139 2.79 21.22 2.55
N ILE A 140 3.75 21.30 1.64
CA ILE A 140 4.69 20.22 1.33
C ILE A 140 5.38 19.67 2.59
N ASN A 141 5.32 18.35 2.74
CA ASN A 141 6.14 17.65 3.72
C ASN A 141 7.50 17.31 3.09
N LYS A 142 8.52 18.13 3.38
CA LYS A 142 9.90 17.92 2.89
C LYS A 142 10.70 16.91 3.72
N HIS A 143 10.09 16.35 4.77
CA HIS A 143 10.73 15.45 5.72
C HIS A 143 9.96 14.13 5.80
N TYR A 144 10.56 13.11 6.42
CA TYR A 144 9.93 11.79 6.59
C TYR A 144 8.89 11.78 7.73
N TYR A 145 8.78 12.88 8.46
CA TYR A 145 7.84 13.09 9.55
C TYR A 145 7.39 14.55 9.56
N LYS A 146 6.11 14.76 9.79
CA LYS A 146 5.52 16.08 10.02
C LYS A 146 4.42 16.01 11.05
N GLU A 147 4.35 17.01 11.92
CA GLU A 147 3.28 17.17 12.90
C GLU A 147 2.65 18.55 12.83
N SER A 148 1.40 18.66 13.31
CA SER A 148 0.73 19.94 13.47
C SER A 148 1.40 20.82 14.54
N THR A 149 1.31 22.13 14.34
CA THR A 149 1.61 23.14 15.35
C THR A 149 0.59 23.10 16.49
N GLU A 150 -0.69 22.91 16.14
CA GLU A 150 -1.76 22.66 17.10
C GLU A 150 -1.47 21.36 17.86
N LYS A 151 -1.46 21.46 19.19
CA LYS A 151 -1.25 20.33 20.11
C LYS A 151 -2.57 19.97 20.77
N ARG A 152 -2.67 18.72 21.20
CA ARG A 152 -3.70 18.26 22.12
C ARG A 152 -3.48 18.89 23.50
N GLU A 153 -4.48 18.85 24.36
CA GLU A 153 -4.41 19.40 25.72
C GLU A 153 -3.24 18.83 26.53
N ASP A 154 -2.95 17.56 26.31
CA ASP A 154 -1.83 16.86 26.93
C ASP A 154 -0.44 17.27 26.37
N GLY A 155 -0.38 18.03 25.27
CA GLY A 155 0.83 18.50 24.59
C GLY A 155 1.32 17.60 23.45
N GLY A 156 0.64 16.49 23.16
CA GLY A 156 0.92 15.63 22.00
C GLY A 156 0.52 16.28 20.68
N ALA A 157 1.06 15.79 19.56
CA ALA A 157 0.62 16.23 18.24
C ALA A 157 -0.86 15.86 18.00
N ARG A 158 -1.58 16.76 17.31
CA ARG A 158 -2.97 16.55 16.89
C ARG A 158 -3.05 15.86 15.53
N PHE A 159 -2.17 16.25 14.61
CA PHE A 159 -2.00 15.62 13.30
C PHE A 159 -0.55 15.20 13.13
N GLU A 160 -0.32 13.97 12.66
CA GLU A 160 1.00 13.45 12.35
C GLU A 160 0.96 12.71 11.00
N GLU A 161 2.01 12.89 10.22
CA GLU A 161 2.18 12.21 8.94
C GLU A 161 3.61 11.67 8.82
N PHE A 162 3.70 10.38 8.48
CA PHE A 162 4.94 9.62 8.41
C PHE A 162 5.14 9.07 7.02
N TYR A 163 6.37 9.08 6.54
CA TYR A 163 6.77 8.24 5.41
C TYR A 163 7.40 6.96 5.94
N VAL A 164 6.83 5.83 5.55
CA VAL A 164 7.32 4.50 5.95
C VAL A 164 7.69 3.70 4.69
N PRO A 165 8.74 2.85 4.74
CA PRO A 165 9.13 1.98 3.62
C PRO A 165 7.97 1.20 3.00
N GLY A 166 8.09 0.85 1.72
CA GLY A 166 7.13 -0.01 1.02
C GLY A 166 6.14 0.72 0.12
N ALA A 167 5.48 -0.05 -0.74
CA ALA A 167 4.41 0.37 -1.63
C ALA A 167 3.06 0.45 -0.88
N HIS A 168 1.99 0.84 -1.58
CA HIS A 168 0.68 1.12 -0.98
C HIS A 168 0.18 0.01 -0.02
N ALA A 169 0.21 -1.24 -0.46
CA ALA A 169 -0.24 -2.37 0.35
C ALA A 169 0.80 -2.91 1.34
N ASP A 170 2.09 -2.53 1.23
CA ASP A 170 3.06 -2.82 2.31
C ASP A 170 2.73 -2.01 3.57
N VAL A 171 2.13 -0.83 3.37
CA VAL A 171 1.70 0.09 4.44
C VAL A 171 0.27 -0.17 4.87
N GLY A 172 -0.66 -0.26 3.92
CA GLY A 172 -2.09 -0.46 4.18
C GLY A 172 -2.51 -1.90 4.43
N GLY A 173 -1.63 -2.86 4.13
CA GLY A 173 -1.89 -4.29 4.19
C GLY A 173 -2.58 -4.87 2.95
N GLY A 174 -2.56 -6.19 2.85
CA GLY A 174 -3.30 -6.94 1.84
C GLY A 174 -2.43 -7.80 0.91
N TYR A 175 -1.12 -7.87 1.14
CA TYR A 175 -0.28 -8.83 0.46
C TYR A 175 -0.40 -10.22 1.10
N ASN A 176 -0.33 -11.25 0.25
CA ASN A 176 -0.16 -12.63 0.68
C ASN A 176 1.33 -12.97 0.74
N GLU A 177 1.70 -13.93 1.59
CA GLU A 177 3.05 -14.52 1.56
C GLU A 177 3.18 -15.42 0.32
N GLU A 178 3.62 -14.84 -0.79
CA GLU A 178 3.76 -15.55 -2.05
C GLU A 178 4.90 -15.00 -2.91
N ASN A 179 5.06 -15.62 -4.07
CA ASN A 179 6.00 -15.19 -5.09
C ASN A 179 5.47 -14.01 -5.89
N GLU A 180 6.35 -13.11 -6.27
CA GLU A 180 5.98 -11.95 -7.07
C GLU A 180 6.60 -12.04 -8.45
N LEU A 181 5.73 -11.99 -9.47
CA LEU A 181 6.13 -11.82 -10.86
C LEU A 181 5.45 -10.56 -11.37
N VAL A 182 6.29 -9.60 -11.73
CA VAL A 182 5.93 -8.21 -11.97
C VAL A 182 6.31 -7.87 -13.40
N TYR A 183 5.37 -7.34 -14.19
CA TYR A 183 5.65 -6.92 -15.56
C TYR A 183 6.16 -5.47 -15.56
N LEU A 184 7.37 -5.26 -16.08
CA LEU A 184 8.04 -3.97 -16.06
C LEU A 184 7.84 -3.16 -17.35
N GLY A 185 7.66 -3.82 -18.50
CA GLY A 185 7.43 -3.09 -19.74
C GLY A 185 7.63 -3.88 -21.02
N ASP A 186 7.24 -3.22 -22.12
CA ASP A 186 7.47 -3.63 -23.50
C ASP A 186 8.45 -2.64 -24.14
N PHE A 187 9.51 -3.14 -24.77
CA PHE A 187 10.54 -2.33 -25.40
C PHE A 187 10.73 -2.79 -26.83
N ILE A 188 10.59 -1.88 -27.79
CA ILE A 188 10.93 -2.18 -29.18
C ILE A 188 12.44 -2.14 -29.34
N ILE A 189 13.00 -3.19 -29.93
CA ILE A 189 14.45 -3.39 -30.09
C ILE A 189 14.78 -3.74 -31.55
N GLU A 190 16.00 -3.43 -31.97
CA GLU A 190 16.43 -3.60 -33.37
C GLU A 190 16.78 -5.04 -33.71
N GLU A 191 17.38 -5.76 -32.76
CA GLU A 191 17.84 -7.12 -32.93
C GLU A 191 17.11 -8.06 -31.97
N LYS A 192 17.03 -9.36 -32.28
CA LYS A 192 16.48 -10.39 -31.39
C LYS A 192 17.43 -10.74 -30.22
N LYS A 193 18.01 -9.74 -29.57
CA LYS A 193 18.87 -9.84 -28.39
C LYS A 193 18.65 -8.65 -27.46
N LEU A 194 18.90 -8.82 -26.15
CA LEU A 194 18.82 -7.72 -25.19
C LEU A 194 19.85 -6.63 -25.54
N PRO A 195 19.44 -5.38 -25.85
CA PRO A 195 20.38 -4.31 -26.16
C PRO A 195 21.25 -3.92 -24.96
N ASP A 196 22.50 -3.54 -25.22
CA ASP A 196 23.45 -3.17 -24.16
C ASP A 196 23.00 -1.93 -23.36
N TYR A 197 22.37 -0.95 -24.02
CA TYR A 197 21.84 0.23 -23.33
C TYR A 197 20.74 -0.19 -22.33
N LEU A 198 19.83 -1.08 -22.74
CA LEU A 198 18.74 -1.55 -21.90
C LEU A 198 19.26 -2.41 -20.74
N ARG A 199 20.23 -3.30 -21.01
CA ARG A 199 20.95 -4.05 -19.97
C ARG A 199 21.57 -3.11 -18.94
N LYS A 200 22.31 -2.09 -19.37
CA LYS A 200 22.93 -1.08 -18.50
C LYS A 200 21.88 -0.30 -17.71
N ASN A 201 20.74 0.03 -18.32
CA ASN A 201 19.65 0.73 -17.65
C ASN A 201 18.99 -0.12 -16.57
N ILE A 202 18.72 -1.40 -16.84
CA ILE A 202 18.16 -2.34 -15.85
C ILE A 202 19.13 -2.50 -14.66
N GLN A 203 20.43 -2.67 -14.95
CA GLN A 203 21.46 -2.75 -13.91
C GLN A 203 21.56 -1.45 -13.11
N LYS A 204 21.62 -0.29 -13.77
CA LYS A 204 21.66 1.03 -13.12
C LYS A 204 20.43 1.25 -12.24
N TRP A 205 19.26 0.85 -12.72
CA TRP A 205 18.01 0.94 -11.99
C TRP A 205 18.02 0.05 -10.75
N ASN A 206 18.38 -1.22 -10.89
CA ASN A 206 18.42 -2.10 -9.73
C ASN A 206 19.50 -1.68 -8.74
N ASN A 207 20.64 -1.15 -9.20
CA ASN A 207 21.66 -0.59 -8.32
C ASN A 207 21.17 0.67 -7.58
N LYS A 208 20.37 1.52 -8.26
CA LYS A 208 19.77 2.72 -7.68
C LYS A 208 18.75 2.36 -6.60
N TYR A 209 17.88 1.39 -6.89
CA TYR A 209 16.74 1.12 -6.03
C TYR A 209 16.90 -0.12 -5.13
N ASN A 210 17.88 -0.99 -5.39
CA ASN A 210 18.12 -2.28 -4.72
C ASN A 210 16.86 -3.14 -4.61
N TRP A 211 16.20 -3.42 -5.73
CA TRP A 211 14.95 -4.20 -5.73
C TRP A 211 15.22 -5.70 -5.69
N LEU A 212 16.28 -6.13 -6.38
CA LEU A 212 16.76 -7.50 -6.35
C LEU A 212 18.19 -7.52 -5.81
N LYS A 213 18.54 -8.60 -5.10
CA LYS A 213 19.87 -8.90 -4.57
C LYS A 213 20.93 -8.97 -5.66
N ASN A 214 20.55 -9.42 -6.85
CA ASN A 214 21.45 -9.53 -8.00
C ASN A 214 20.85 -8.89 -9.26
N ASN A 215 21.70 -8.67 -10.26
CA ASN A 215 21.30 -8.15 -11.58
C ASN A 215 21.11 -9.27 -12.61
N ALA A 216 20.65 -10.45 -12.19
CA ALA A 216 20.46 -11.56 -13.11
C ALA A 216 19.45 -11.17 -14.19
N LEU A 217 19.83 -11.39 -15.45
CA LEU A 217 19.01 -11.16 -16.63
C LEU A 217 18.86 -12.51 -17.34
N ILE A 218 17.66 -13.07 -17.27
CA ILE A 218 17.36 -14.44 -17.67
C ILE A 218 16.40 -14.41 -18.85
N GLN A 219 16.88 -14.87 -20.01
CA GLN A 219 16.04 -15.02 -21.19
C GLN A 219 15.16 -16.27 -21.08
N LYS A 220 13.91 -16.14 -21.52
CA LYS A 220 12.95 -17.23 -21.71
C LYS A 220 12.41 -17.19 -23.14
N ASP A 221 11.85 -18.30 -23.59
CA ASP A 221 11.35 -18.42 -24.96
C ASP A 221 9.97 -17.76 -25.12
N SER A 222 9.20 -17.68 -24.04
CA SER A 222 7.86 -17.10 -24.08
C SER A 222 7.35 -16.62 -22.72
N LYS A 223 6.25 -15.85 -22.75
CA LYS A 223 5.44 -15.52 -21.57
C LYS A 223 4.98 -16.77 -20.81
N LYS A 224 4.71 -17.87 -21.52
CA LYS A 224 4.22 -19.11 -20.93
C LYS A 224 5.26 -19.71 -20.00
N GLU A 225 6.53 -19.75 -20.40
CA GLU A 225 7.60 -20.28 -19.56
C GLU A 225 7.80 -19.47 -18.26
N ILE A 226 7.70 -18.14 -18.35
CA ILE A 226 7.78 -17.27 -17.17
C ILE A 226 6.60 -17.52 -16.23
N LYS A 227 5.39 -17.76 -16.75
CA LYS A 227 4.21 -18.10 -15.95
C LYS A 227 4.31 -19.48 -15.31
N GLU A 228 4.69 -20.51 -16.08
CA GLU A 228 4.89 -21.87 -15.56
C GLU A 228 5.95 -21.88 -14.45
N MET A 229 6.97 -21.03 -14.56
CA MET A 229 7.96 -20.83 -13.50
C MET A 229 7.34 -20.27 -12.21
N LYS A 230 6.38 -19.35 -12.29
CA LYS A 230 5.66 -18.85 -11.11
C LYS A 230 4.76 -19.94 -10.51
N GLU A 231 3.98 -20.62 -11.36
CA GLU A 231 2.95 -21.57 -10.93
C GLU A 231 3.55 -22.81 -10.25
N LYS A 232 4.65 -23.36 -10.78
CA LYS A 232 5.34 -24.53 -10.22
C LYS A 232 6.23 -24.23 -9.02
N GLN A 233 6.14 -23.05 -8.42
CA GLN A 233 7.03 -22.69 -7.32
C GLN A 233 6.75 -23.50 -6.05
N LYS A 234 5.48 -23.60 -5.63
CA LYS A 234 5.14 -24.31 -4.39
C LYS A 234 5.57 -25.78 -4.42
N GLU A 235 5.41 -26.41 -5.58
CA GLU A 235 5.88 -27.79 -5.83
C GLU A 235 7.40 -27.90 -5.66
N ARG A 236 8.14 -26.97 -6.26
CA ARG A 236 9.61 -26.92 -6.14
C ARG A 236 10.09 -26.58 -4.74
N GLU A 237 9.42 -25.69 -4.02
CA GLU A 237 9.75 -25.39 -2.62
C GLU A 237 9.57 -26.62 -1.73
N SER A 238 8.49 -27.38 -1.93
CA SER A 238 8.27 -28.66 -1.23
C SER A 238 9.38 -29.67 -1.53
N GLU A 239 9.85 -29.73 -2.78
CA GLU A 239 10.96 -30.59 -3.18
C GLU A 239 12.31 -30.12 -2.60
N ILE A 240 12.60 -28.82 -2.68
CA ILE A 240 13.80 -28.20 -2.09
C ILE A 240 13.85 -28.46 -0.59
N GLU A 241 12.73 -28.37 0.12
CA GLU A 241 12.70 -28.61 1.56
C GLU A 241 12.97 -30.08 1.91
N LYS A 242 12.50 -31.02 1.09
CA LYS A 242 12.88 -32.44 1.22
C LYS A 242 14.38 -32.62 1.02
N LEU A 243 14.95 -32.03 -0.03
CA LEU A 243 16.40 -32.12 -0.31
C LEU A 243 17.24 -31.47 0.79
N LYS A 244 16.81 -30.34 1.36
CA LYS A 244 17.48 -29.68 2.51
C LYS A 244 17.49 -30.59 3.74
N LYS A 245 16.37 -31.23 4.07
CA LYS A 245 16.29 -32.24 5.16
C LYS A 245 17.18 -33.45 4.90
N GLU A 246 17.38 -33.85 3.65
CA GLU A 246 18.32 -34.92 3.31
C GLU A 246 19.79 -34.49 3.42
N LEU A 247 20.10 -33.24 3.07
CA LEU A 247 21.45 -32.67 3.16
C LEU A 247 21.94 -32.57 4.62
N GLU A 248 21.04 -32.32 5.56
CA GLU A 248 21.32 -32.23 7.00
C GLU A 248 21.64 -33.57 7.67
N LYS A 249 21.38 -34.71 7.02
CA LYS A 249 21.68 -36.04 7.58
C LYS A 249 23.19 -36.24 7.70
N GLU A 250 23.64 -36.61 8.90
CA GLU A 250 25.06 -36.77 9.23
C GLU A 250 25.77 -37.85 8.39
N ASN A 251 25.04 -38.89 7.98
CA ASN A 251 25.57 -40.06 7.28
C ASN A 251 25.85 -39.85 5.77
N LYS A 252 25.74 -38.64 5.23
CA LYS A 252 25.95 -38.36 3.81
C LYS A 252 27.42 -38.07 3.49
N SER A 253 27.97 -38.74 2.48
CA SER A 253 29.33 -38.51 1.98
C SER A 253 29.48 -37.11 1.37
N LYS A 254 30.72 -36.61 1.28
CA LYS A 254 31.01 -35.28 0.71
C LYS A 254 30.45 -35.12 -0.71
N ASN A 255 30.63 -36.12 -1.58
CA ASN A 255 30.14 -36.10 -2.96
C ASN A 255 28.62 -36.11 -3.03
N GLU A 256 27.94 -36.83 -2.14
CA GLU A 256 26.46 -36.79 -2.06
C GLU A 256 25.97 -35.42 -1.59
N LYS A 257 26.65 -34.79 -0.63
CA LYS A 257 26.32 -33.45 -0.16
C LYS A 257 26.52 -32.39 -1.25
N GLU A 258 27.57 -32.51 -2.08
CA GLU A 258 27.78 -31.63 -3.24
C GLU A 258 26.66 -31.82 -4.29
N LYS A 259 26.34 -33.07 -4.64
CA LYS A 259 25.24 -33.35 -5.58
C LYS A 259 23.89 -32.79 -5.11
N LEU A 260 23.56 -32.96 -3.82
CA LEU A 260 22.33 -32.41 -3.25
C LEU A 260 22.29 -30.88 -3.30
N LYS A 261 23.43 -30.20 -3.10
CA LYS A 261 23.51 -28.74 -3.25
C LYS A 261 23.28 -28.30 -4.70
N ASP A 262 23.87 -29.01 -5.67
CA ASP A 262 23.66 -28.72 -7.09
C ASP A 262 22.20 -28.93 -7.50
N ASP A 263 21.56 -29.99 -7.01
CA ASP A 263 20.16 -30.28 -7.32
C ASP A 263 19.22 -29.25 -6.67
N ILE A 264 19.51 -28.78 -5.46
CA ILE A 264 18.82 -27.64 -4.84
C ILE A 264 18.99 -26.38 -5.69
N GLU A 265 20.21 -26.05 -6.13
CA GLU A 265 20.45 -24.84 -6.92
C GLU A 265 19.70 -24.85 -8.27
N LYS A 266 19.57 -26.02 -8.90
CA LYS A 266 18.80 -26.17 -10.15
C LYS A 266 17.30 -25.96 -9.96
N LEU A 267 16.76 -26.32 -8.80
CA LEU A 267 15.34 -26.20 -8.49
C LEU A 267 14.97 -24.80 -7.98
N GLU A 268 15.91 -24.09 -7.36
CA GLU A 268 15.69 -22.73 -6.86
C GLU A 268 15.45 -21.76 -8.03
N ASN A 269 14.24 -21.19 -8.09
CA ASN A 269 14.00 -20.09 -9.00
C ASN A 269 14.89 -18.92 -8.59
N LYS A 270 15.71 -18.46 -9.53
CA LYS A 270 16.63 -17.35 -9.29
C LYS A 270 15.82 -16.06 -9.23
N GLU A 271 15.96 -15.33 -8.12
CA GLU A 271 15.57 -13.92 -8.09
C GLU A 271 16.31 -13.19 -9.24
N GLY A 272 15.57 -12.38 -10.00
CA GLY A 272 16.13 -11.79 -11.22
C GLY A 272 15.13 -11.07 -12.11
N PHE A 273 15.67 -10.48 -13.16
CA PHE A 273 14.92 -9.97 -14.30
C PHE A 273 14.76 -11.08 -15.34
N TYR A 274 13.54 -11.28 -15.79
CA TYR A 274 13.19 -12.25 -16.80
C TYR A 274 12.68 -11.53 -18.04
N TYR A 275 13.09 -11.96 -19.22
CA TYR A 275 12.56 -11.38 -20.45
C TYR A 275 12.38 -12.43 -21.55
N TYR A 276 11.48 -12.13 -22.48
CA TYR A 276 11.39 -12.85 -23.75
C TYR A 276 11.25 -11.83 -24.88
N ILE A 277 11.65 -12.22 -26.09
CA ILE A 277 11.57 -11.38 -27.29
C ILE A 277 10.57 -12.00 -28.25
N LYS A 278 9.54 -11.24 -28.60
CA LYS A 278 8.50 -11.64 -29.56
C LYS A 278 8.61 -10.81 -30.82
N ASN A 279 8.41 -11.43 -31.98
CA ASN A 279 8.24 -10.70 -33.23
C ASN A 279 6.77 -10.28 -33.37
N VAL A 280 6.53 -8.99 -33.61
CA VAL A 280 5.19 -8.39 -33.71
C VAL A 280 5.07 -7.69 -35.05
N TYR A 281 3.94 -7.90 -35.74
CA TYR A 281 3.64 -7.20 -36.98
C TYR A 281 2.94 -5.88 -36.67
N ASN A 282 3.45 -4.78 -37.21
CA ASN A 282 2.89 -3.44 -37.10
C ASN A 282 2.30 -3.01 -38.45
N LEU A 283 1.14 -2.33 -38.39
CA LEU A 283 0.44 -1.85 -39.58
C LEU A 283 1.13 -0.63 -40.21
N ASN A 284 1.86 0.13 -39.40
CA ASN A 284 2.66 1.27 -39.85
C ASN A 284 4.11 0.83 -40.00
N THR A 285 4.67 1.03 -41.19
CA THR A 285 6.07 0.72 -41.48
C THR A 285 6.99 1.60 -40.63
N ARG A 286 7.95 0.97 -39.95
CA ARG A 286 8.99 1.69 -39.23
C ARG A 286 10.32 1.54 -39.97
N GLU A 287 11.03 2.64 -40.12
CA GLU A 287 12.43 2.62 -40.56
C GLU A 287 13.34 2.35 -39.36
N ASP A 288 14.26 1.39 -39.52
CA ASP A 288 15.36 1.20 -38.58
C ASP A 288 16.41 2.33 -38.71
N ILE A 289 17.41 2.34 -37.83
CA ILE A 289 18.51 3.32 -37.85
C ILE A 289 19.39 3.25 -39.11
N TRP A 290 19.20 2.24 -39.97
CA TRP A 290 19.90 2.04 -41.22
C TRP A 290 19.05 2.38 -42.45
N GLY A 291 17.82 2.87 -42.24
CA GLY A 291 16.88 3.24 -43.31
C GLY A 291 16.12 2.06 -43.92
N ASN A 292 16.16 0.87 -43.30
CA ASN A 292 15.37 -0.26 -43.78
C ASN A 292 13.96 -0.20 -43.20
N SER A 293 12.98 -0.28 -44.09
CA SER A 293 11.57 -0.34 -43.74
C SER A 293 11.13 -1.79 -43.46
N SER A 294 10.62 -2.05 -42.26
CA SER A 294 10.03 -3.34 -41.88
C SER A 294 8.72 -3.14 -41.13
N ASN A 295 7.74 -4.00 -41.42
CA ASN A 295 6.52 -4.11 -40.63
C ASN A 295 6.68 -5.08 -39.45
N TRP A 296 7.82 -5.76 -39.34
CA TRP A 296 8.13 -6.66 -38.24
C TRP A 296 9.04 -5.97 -37.22
N GLU A 297 8.59 -5.92 -35.97
CA GLU A 297 9.28 -5.33 -34.84
C GLU A 297 9.59 -6.39 -33.78
N TYR A 298 10.78 -6.33 -33.20
CA TYR A 298 11.10 -7.15 -32.02
C TYR A 298 10.65 -6.42 -30.75
N HIS A 299 9.75 -7.05 -30.01
CA HIS A 299 9.24 -6.59 -28.73
C HIS A 299 9.88 -7.39 -27.60
N LEU A 300 10.62 -6.71 -26.73
CA LEU A 300 11.17 -7.28 -25.50
C LEU A 300 10.22 -7.01 -24.36
N HIS A 301 9.67 -8.09 -23.80
CA HIS A 301 8.81 -8.06 -22.65
C HIS A 301 9.62 -8.35 -21.38
N LEU A 302 9.75 -7.36 -20.50
CA LEU A 302 10.56 -7.44 -19.28
C LEU A 302 9.69 -7.70 -18.06
N TYR A 303 10.15 -8.62 -17.21
CA TYR A 303 9.56 -8.98 -15.94
C TYR A 303 10.62 -8.93 -14.84
N MET A 304 10.17 -8.69 -13.62
CA MET A 304 10.95 -8.87 -12.40
C MET A 304 10.31 -9.96 -11.57
N TYR A 305 11.12 -10.84 -11.02
CA TYR A 305 10.66 -11.96 -10.23
C TYR A 305 11.36 -12.03 -8.88
N LYS A 306 10.55 -12.05 -7.81
CA LYS A 306 10.98 -12.36 -6.45
C LYS A 306 10.34 -13.68 -6.01
N PRO A 307 11.13 -14.70 -5.67
CA PRO A 307 10.59 -15.98 -5.26
C PRO A 307 9.87 -15.88 -3.92
N LYS A 308 10.35 -15.10 -2.95
CA LYS A 308 9.76 -15.06 -1.62
C LYS A 308 9.68 -13.64 -1.10
N VAL A 309 8.46 -13.19 -0.82
CA VAL A 309 8.20 -11.94 -0.10
C VAL A 309 7.21 -12.24 1.02
N SER A 310 7.50 -11.73 2.21
CA SER A 310 6.65 -11.92 3.40
C SER A 310 5.91 -10.63 3.72
N ASN A 311 4.61 -10.75 4.00
CA ASN A 311 3.78 -9.63 4.44
C ASN A 311 4.02 -9.22 5.91
N LYS A 312 5.00 -9.81 6.61
CA LYS A 312 5.25 -9.50 8.02
C LYS A 312 5.58 -8.03 8.29
N TYR A 313 6.09 -7.29 7.31
CA TYR A 313 6.31 -5.85 7.45
C TYR A 313 5.02 -5.06 7.67
N GLU A 314 3.87 -5.53 7.16
CA GLU A 314 2.56 -4.90 7.42
C GLU A 314 2.29 -4.77 8.93
N HIS A 315 2.76 -5.75 9.72
CA HIS A 315 2.63 -5.72 11.17
C HIS A 315 3.46 -4.61 11.81
N VAL A 316 4.55 -4.15 11.20
CA VAL A 316 5.33 -2.99 11.66
C VAL A 316 4.50 -1.71 11.48
N ALA A 317 3.90 -1.50 10.31
CA ALA A 317 3.01 -0.36 10.06
C ALA A 317 1.80 -0.38 11.02
N MET A 318 1.16 -1.54 11.17
CA MET A 318 0.07 -1.72 12.14
C MET A 318 0.52 -1.45 13.57
N ARG A 319 1.73 -1.88 13.95
CA ARG A 319 2.25 -1.63 15.31
C ARG A 319 2.48 -0.15 15.56
N LEU A 320 3.04 0.58 14.60
CA LEU A 320 3.23 2.03 14.69
C LEU A 320 1.87 2.72 14.89
N MET A 321 0.87 2.35 14.09
CA MET A 321 -0.49 2.89 14.21
C MET A 321 -1.12 2.54 15.56
N TYR A 322 -0.99 1.30 16.00
CA TYR A 322 -1.49 0.82 17.30
C TYR A 322 -0.90 1.64 18.44
N ASP A 323 0.42 1.81 18.48
CA ASP A 323 1.10 2.57 19.52
C ASP A 323 0.62 4.03 19.57
N LYS A 324 0.37 4.65 18.40
CA LYS A 324 -0.21 6.00 18.34
C LYS A 324 -1.63 6.04 18.88
N ALA A 325 -2.46 5.06 18.51
CA ALA A 325 -3.85 4.96 18.96
C ALA A 325 -3.97 4.74 20.49
N ILE A 326 -3.04 3.99 21.09
CA ILE A 326 -2.96 3.82 22.55
C ILE A 326 -2.10 4.89 23.24
N TYR A 327 -1.86 5.99 22.53
CA TYR A 327 -1.20 7.19 23.01
C TYR A 327 0.24 7.01 23.52
N VAL A 328 1.09 6.41 22.68
CA VAL A 328 2.55 6.48 22.79
C VAL A 328 3.02 7.78 22.14
N ASP A 329 3.55 8.70 22.94
CA ASP A 329 4.02 10.00 22.47
C ASP A 329 5.15 9.85 21.43
N SER A 330 5.05 10.62 20.34
CA SER A 330 5.93 10.54 19.17
C SER A 330 7.38 10.95 19.44
N LYS A 331 7.61 11.82 20.43
CA LYS A 331 8.93 12.40 20.70
C LYS A 331 9.63 11.72 21.87
N THR A 332 8.86 11.44 22.92
CA THR A 332 9.35 10.90 24.19
C THR A 332 9.15 9.39 24.30
N GLN A 333 8.32 8.79 23.43
CA GLN A 333 8.04 7.36 23.41
C GLN A 333 7.44 6.83 24.72
N LYS A 334 6.82 7.70 25.52
CA LYS A 334 6.17 7.37 26.80
C LYS A 334 4.67 7.18 26.59
N ASN A 335 4.10 6.21 27.29
CA ASN A 335 2.66 6.08 27.42
C ASN A 335 2.16 7.20 28.33
N ARG A 336 1.21 7.99 27.84
CA ARG A 336 0.47 8.94 28.67
C ARG A 336 -0.90 8.34 28.93
N LYS A 337 -1.34 8.39 30.19
CA LYS A 337 -2.52 7.68 30.69
C LYS A 337 -3.79 8.54 30.64
N ASP A 338 -3.99 9.30 29.57
CA ASP A 338 -5.30 9.88 29.36
C ASP A 338 -6.22 8.82 28.73
N GLU A 339 -7.00 8.17 29.58
CA GLU A 339 -7.98 7.15 29.17
C GLU A 339 -9.04 7.67 28.18
N PHE A 340 -9.23 8.99 28.13
CA PHE A 340 -10.17 9.61 27.20
C PHE A 340 -9.56 9.85 25.82
N GLU A 341 -8.23 9.94 25.71
CA GLU A 341 -7.50 10.07 24.44
C GLU A 341 -7.09 8.71 23.85
N MET A 342 -6.86 7.72 24.71
CA MET A 342 -6.51 6.36 24.27
C MET A 342 -7.69 5.65 23.57
N VAL A 343 -7.37 4.92 22.51
CA VAL A 343 -8.26 3.91 21.96
C VAL A 343 -8.15 2.63 22.81
N PRO A 344 -9.26 2.07 23.30
CA PRO A 344 -9.25 0.91 24.19
C PRO A 344 -9.01 -0.40 23.42
N PHE A 345 -7.91 -0.50 22.69
CA PHE A 345 -7.53 -1.73 22.00
C PHE A 345 -7.02 -2.78 22.98
N GLY A 346 -7.23 -4.05 22.62
CA GLY A 346 -6.56 -5.18 23.26
C GLY A 346 -5.05 -5.13 23.05
N LYS A 347 -4.33 -6.14 23.56
CA LYS A 347 -2.89 -6.27 23.33
C LYS A 347 -2.62 -6.51 21.84
N PHE A 348 -1.59 -5.86 21.30
CA PHE A 348 -1.07 -6.19 19.98
C PHE A 348 -0.28 -7.51 20.04
N ASP A 349 -0.76 -8.54 19.36
CA ASP A 349 -0.29 -9.92 19.56
C ASP A 349 0.89 -10.35 18.68
N HIS A 350 1.30 -9.54 17.69
CA HIS A 350 2.46 -9.86 16.86
C HIS A 350 3.79 -9.45 17.52
N SER A 351 4.78 -10.34 17.47
CA SER A 351 6.10 -10.12 18.05
C SER A 351 7.19 -10.08 16.99
N PHE A 352 8.08 -9.08 17.08
CA PHE A 352 9.26 -8.95 16.22
C PHE A 352 10.53 -9.52 16.86
N LYS A 353 10.45 -10.22 18.01
CA LYS A 353 11.64 -10.62 18.79
C LYS A 353 12.60 -11.52 18.02
N ASP A 354 12.06 -12.37 17.16
CA ASP A 354 12.83 -13.35 16.38
C ASP A 354 13.24 -12.81 15.00
N ASP A 355 12.96 -11.54 14.73
CA ASP A 355 13.22 -10.89 13.44
C ASP A 355 13.90 -9.53 13.67
N GLU A 356 15.24 -9.55 13.68
CA GLU A 356 16.04 -8.35 13.96
C GLU A 356 15.80 -7.24 12.92
N THR A 357 15.54 -7.59 11.66
CA THR A 357 15.24 -6.64 10.59
C THR A 357 13.94 -5.89 10.89
N LEU A 358 12.86 -6.59 11.20
CA LEU A 358 11.56 -5.96 11.53
C LEU A 358 11.62 -5.20 12.86
N LYS A 359 12.34 -5.73 13.85
CA LYS A 359 12.52 -5.08 15.16
C LYS A 359 13.27 -3.76 15.05
N GLU A 360 14.41 -3.73 14.36
CA GLU A 360 15.18 -2.51 14.15
C GLU A 360 14.45 -1.53 13.22
N THR A 361 13.71 -2.03 12.23
CA THR A 361 12.82 -1.21 11.39
C THR A 361 11.77 -0.50 12.24
N TYR A 362 11.02 -1.24 13.06
CA TYR A 362 10.00 -0.67 13.95
C TYR A 362 10.62 0.36 14.91
N LYS A 363 11.76 0.04 15.53
CA LYS A 363 12.47 0.96 16.44
C LYS A 363 12.88 2.26 15.74
N ALA A 364 13.44 2.16 14.53
CA ALA A 364 13.85 3.32 13.76
C ALA A 364 12.66 4.20 13.36
N LEU A 365 11.59 3.61 12.83
CA LEU A 365 10.39 4.35 12.45
C LEU A 365 9.70 5.00 13.64
N LYS A 366 9.69 4.30 14.79
CA LYS A 366 9.19 4.84 16.05
C LYS A 366 9.97 6.10 16.48
N GLU A 367 11.28 6.12 16.29
CA GLU A 367 12.15 7.28 16.53
C GLU A 367 12.17 8.31 15.37
N HIS A 368 11.27 8.15 14.38
CA HIS A 368 11.14 8.99 13.18
C HIS A 368 12.39 9.04 12.30
N LYS A 369 13.20 7.97 12.35
CA LYS A 369 14.44 7.85 11.59
C LYS A 369 14.18 7.48 10.14
N VAL A 370 15.02 8.00 9.26
CA VAL A 370 15.00 7.68 7.83
C VAL A 370 15.86 6.45 7.58
N LEU A 371 15.26 5.26 7.63
CA LEU A 371 15.96 3.98 7.43
C LEU A 371 16.84 3.96 6.16
N LYS A 372 16.35 4.53 5.05
CA LYS A 372 17.09 4.65 3.78
C LYS A 372 18.42 5.42 3.90
N LYS A 373 18.56 6.31 4.89
CA LYS A 373 19.75 7.15 5.09
C LYS A 373 20.55 6.69 6.30
N GLU A 374 19.86 6.38 7.38
CA GLU A 374 20.47 6.13 8.70
C GLU A 374 20.84 4.68 8.94
N ASN A 375 20.15 3.73 8.27
CA ASN A 375 20.45 2.30 8.39
C ASN A 375 20.22 1.58 7.06
N THR A 376 21.05 1.91 6.08
CA THR A 376 20.97 1.37 4.70
C THR A 376 21.04 -0.15 4.64
N LYS A 377 21.73 -0.79 5.59
CA LYS A 377 21.80 -2.26 5.68
C LYS A 377 20.45 -2.85 6.06
N ILE A 378 19.83 -2.38 7.15
CA ILE A 378 18.50 -2.85 7.57
C ILE A 378 17.46 -2.52 6.50
N TYR A 379 17.51 -1.31 5.90
CA TYR A 379 16.58 -0.97 4.81
C TYR A 379 16.71 -1.93 3.61
N LYS A 380 17.93 -2.34 3.25
CA LYS A 380 18.15 -3.33 2.18
C LYS A 380 17.61 -4.71 2.56
N GLU A 381 17.84 -5.18 3.78
CA GLU A 381 17.28 -6.45 4.27
C GLU A 381 15.75 -6.41 4.28
N LEU A 382 15.18 -5.30 4.76
CA LEU A 382 13.74 -5.08 4.78
C LEU A 382 13.15 -5.20 3.38
N LYS A 383 13.78 -4.52 2.42
CA LYS A 383 13.35 -4.49 1.02
C LYS A 383 13.45 -5.84 0.32
N ASN A 384 14.50 -6.60 0.61
CA ASN A 384 14.70 -7.91 -0.02
C ASN A 384 13.69 -8.94 0.48
N ASN A 385 13.35 -8.89 1.77
CA ASN A 385 12.62 -9.97 2.41
C ASN A 385 11.12 -9.69 2.63
N TYR A 386 10.74 -8.41 2.73
CA TYR A 386 9.38 -8.04 3.20
C TYR A 386 8.66 -7.00 2.35
N LEU A 387 9.36 -6.17 1.56
CA LEU A 387 8.68 -5.16 0.73
C LEU A 387 8.30 -5.73 -0.62
N HIS A 388 7.01 -5.70 -0.89
CA HIS A 388 6.39 -6.15 -2.12
C HIS A 388 6.55 -5.12 -3.24
N HIS A 389 6.46 -5.59 -4.48
CA HIS A 389 6.59 -4.75 -5.66
C HIS A 389 5.26 -4.54 -6.36
N SER A 390 4.85 -3.29 -6.45
CA SER A 390 3.66 -2.91 -7.19
C SER A 390 3.97 -2.69 -8.68
N SER A 391 3.87 -3.71 -9.52
CA SER A 391 3.70 -3.50 -10.98
C SER A 391 3.05 -4.68 -11.70
N GLN A 392 1.77 -4.53 -12.00
CA GLN A 392 1.11 -5.28 -13.07
C GLN A 392 0.52 -4.27 -14.05
N VAL A 393 0.91 -4.32 -15.32
CA VAL A 393 0.10 -3.69 -16.37
C VAL A 393 -1.12 -4.58 -16.57
N GLY A 394 -2.19 -4.28 -15.82
CA GLY A 394 -3.52 -4.76 -16.13
C GLY A 394 -4.13 -3.88 -17.22
N ASN A 395 -5.02 -4.41 -18.03
CA ASN A 395 -5.69 -3.78 -19.19
C ASN A 395 -6.50 -2.49 -18.90
N PHE A 396 -6.20 -1.77 -17.82
CA PHE A 396 -6.75 -0.46 -17.52
C PHE A 396 -5.86 0.43 -16.62
N VAL A 397 -4.73 -0.06 -16.07
CA VAL A 397 -3.97 0.69 -15.03
C VAL A 397 -2.45 0.40 -15.07
N ASN A 398 -1.68 1.47 -14.81
CA ASN A 398 -0.23 1.61 -14.51
C ASN A 398 0.64 2.22 -15.61
N LYS A 399 0.40 3.51 -15.87
CA LYS A 399 1.49 4.43 -16.24
C LYS A 399 2.26 4.82 -14.96
N PRO A 400 3.57 5.11 -15.03
CA PRO A 400 4.29 5.78 -13.94
C PRO A 400 3.74 7.19 -13.73
N SER A 401 3.85 7.75 -12.51
CA SER A 401 3.32 9.08 -12.14
C SER A 401 3.74 10.24 -13.07
N ASN A 402 4.77 10.05 -13.90
CA ASN A 402 5.26 11.04 -14.85
C ASN A 402 4.81 10.68 -16.26
N GLU A 403 3.88 11.46 -16.82
CA GLU A 403 3.50 11.38 -18.24
C GLU A 403 4.65 11.76 -19.18
N LYS A 404 5.63 12.54 -18.69
CA LYS A 404 6.89 12.83 -19.38
C LYS A 404 7.97 11.88 -18.90
N LYS A 405 8.01 10.69 -19.49
CA LYS A 405 9.14 9.78 -19.33
C LYS A 405 10.40 10.47 -19.85
N ASP A 406 11.47 10.40 -19.07
CA ASP A 406 12.79 10.25 -19.70
C ASP A 406 12.78 8.85 -20.35
N GLU A 407 13.31 8.69 -21.57
CA GLU A 407 13.25 7.43 -22.33
C GLU A 407 13.88 6.22 -21.60
N TYR A 408 14.52 6.49 -20.46
CA TYR A 408 15.31 5.57 -19.67
C TYR A 408 14.75 5.30 -18.25
N GLU A 409 13.61 5.89 -17.86
CA GLU A 409 12.99 5.61 -16.56
C GLU A 409 12.16 4.31 -16.58
N LEU A 410 12.70 3.25 -15.97
CA LEU A 410 12.03 1.94 -15.80
C LEU A 410 10.88 1.97 -14.78
N TYR A 411 10.80 2.99 -13.92
CA TYR A 411 9.74 3.14 -12.91
C TYR A 411 9.51 4.62 -12.56
N GLY A 412 8.29 4.99 -12.14
CA GLY A 412 7.83 6.37 -11.91
C GLY A 412 8.34 7.03 -10.63
N LYS A 413 7.90 8.27 -10.38
CA LYS A 413 8.15 9.01 -9.13
C LYS A 413 6.91 8.98 -8.24
N ARG A 414 7.04 9.43 -6.98
CA ARG A 414 5.90 9.55 -6.09
C ARG A 414 5.42 10.99 -6.15
N VAL A 415 4.22 11.17 -6.68
CA VAL A 415 3.54 12.46 -6.68
C VAL A 415 2.59 12.50 -5.49
N ILE A 416 2.56 13.64 -4.81
CA ILE A 416 1.81 13.83 -3.57
C ILE A 416 1.01 15.11 -3.70
N TYR A 417 -0.29 15.07 -3.40
CA TYR A 417 -1.16 16.23 -3.39
C TYR A 417 -1.36 16.72 -1.97
N SER A 418 -1.41 18.04 -1.78
CA SER A 418 -1.90 18.60 -0.51
C SER A 418 -3.42 18.53 -0.42
N THR A 419 -3.92 18.89 0.76
CA THR A 419 -5.35 19.13 0.96
C THR A 419 -5.95 20.23 0.08
N GLU A 420 -5.14 21.06 -0.58
CA GLU A 420 -5.58 22.11 -1.52
C GLU A 420 -5.51 21.66 -2.99
N GLY A 421 -5.27 20.37 -3.26
CA GLY A 421 -5.12 19.84 -4.62
C GLY A 421 -3.83 20.25 -5.33
N LYS A 422 -2.91 20.96 -4.65
CA LYS A 422 -1.60 21.33 -5.20
C LYS A 422 -0.68 20.10 -5.26
N GLU A 423 -0.04 19.90 -6.41
CA GLU A 423 0.93 18.84 -6.64
C GLU A 423 2.28 19.15 -5.99
N PHE A 424 2.88 18.14 -5.38
CA PHE A 424 4.24 18.14 -4.86
C PHE A 424 4.93 16.84 -5.28
N THR A 425 5.92 16.96 -6.16
CA THR A 425 6.89 15.87 -6.32
C THR A 425 7.85 15.93 -5.15
N ARG A 426 8.00 14.82 -4.44
CA ARG A 426 9.09 14.71 -3.46
C ARG A 426 10.41 14.62 -4.24
N GLY A 427 11.32 15.56 -3.97
CA GLY A 427 12.63 15.67 -4.63
C GLY A 427 13.53 14.45 -4.46
#